data_AF-A0A914K878-F1
#
_entry.id   AF-A0A914K878-F1
#
_cell.length_a   1.000
_cell.length_b   1.000
_cell.length_c   1.000
_cell.angle_alpha   90.00
_cell.angle_beta   90.00
_cell.angle_gamma   90.00
#
_symmetry.space_group_name_H-M   'P 1'
#
loop_
_entity.id
_entity.type
_entity.pdbx_description
1 polymer ?
#
loop_
_entity_poly.entity_id
_entity_poly.type
_entity_poly.pdbx_seq_one_letter_code
_entity_poly.pdbx_strand_id
1 'polypeptide(L)'
;MAPDLEGFLDSLDALHYFIDHVVYRTKLKGPSFRCESQPDGSILLHYYSRRTGLYPIVKGVVREVARRIYDTEVMMKIQERKQEHLETFVMEHVIFSVSQVETGSSSSIQSRSISSRAVSTISIEITPAAEFHLNLFDFCSAFPHHICFNQNLIVEHVGVFILNMYPHIVRDKMSLTDVVDLVHPEIPLTYDSIKTYKNSLFVFQLREPPDSRIEGTSGPNPGVTLKGAMI
;
A
#
# COMPACT_ATOMS: atom_id res chain seq x y z
N MET A 1 16.93 0.14 4.02
CA MET A 1 16.66 -0.71 2.85
C MET A 1 15.85 -1.90 3.33
N ALA A 2 14.91 -2.38 2.53
CA ALA A 2 14.14 -3.58 2.86
C ALA A 2 15.07 -4.79 3.06
N PRO A 3 14.75 -5.70 4.00
CA PRO A 3 15.65 -6.80 4.37
C PRO A 3 15.80 -7.85 3.26
N ASP A 4 14.83 -7.96 2.37
CA ASP A 4 14.77 -8.94 1.29
C ASP A 4 14.16 -8.34 0.00
N LEU A 5 14.10 -9.16 -1.05
CA LEU A 5 13.57 -8.76 -2.34
C LEU A 5 12.06 -8.47 -2.28
N GLU A 6 11.29 -9.28 -1.56
CA GLU A 6 9.85 -9.06 -1.34
C GLU A 6 9.59 -7.66 -0.77
N GLY A 7 10.23 -7.32 0.36
CA GLY A 7 10.04 -6.03 1.01
C GLY A 7 10.52 -4.86 0.15
N PHE A 8 11.54 -5.07 -0.70
CA PHE A 8 11.95 -4.05 -1.66
C PHE A 8 10.85 -3.77 -2.68
N LEU A 9 10.30 -4.83 -3.27
CA LEU A 9 9.25 -4.74 -4.28
C LEU A 9 7.96 -4.14 -3.69
N ASP A 10 7.57 -4.54 -2.48
CA ASP A 10 6.44 -3.97 -1.74
C ASP A 10 6.63 -2.46 -1.45
N SER A 11 7.87 -1.97 -1.37
CA SER A 11 8.17 -0.56 -1.10
C SER A 11 8.22 0.35 -2.34
N LEU A 12 8.13 -0.23 -3.56
CA LEU A 12 8.29 0.53 -4.81
C LEU A 12 7.19 1.57 -5.02
N ASP A 13 5.96 1.30 -4.58
CA ASP A 13 4.84 2.24 -4.67
C ASP A 13 5.13 3.52 -3.89
N ALA A 14 5.63 3.38 -2.66
CA ALA A 14 6.02 4.51 -1.82
C ALA A 14 7.20 5.29 -2.44
N LEU A 15 8.17 4.59 -3.03
CA LEU A 15 9.28 5.21 -3.74
C LEU A 15 8.81 6.02 -4.96
N HIS A 16 7.92 5.46 -5.78
CA HIS A 16 7.35 6.16 -6.94
C HIS A 16 6.54 7.38 -6.52
N TYR A 17 5.74 7.27 -5.46
CA TYR A 17 5.03 8.41 -4.90
C TYR A 17 6.01 9.52 -4.49
N PHE A 18 7.09 9.17 -3.77
CA PHE A 18 8.10 10.13 -3.34
C PHE A 18 8.79 10.83 -4.52
N ILE A 19 9.23 10.07 -5.52
CA ILE A 19 9.87 10.61 -6.74
C ILE A 19 8.92 11.59 -7.43
N ASP A 20 7.65 11.23 -7.59
CA ASP A 20 6.69 12.09 -8.27
C ASP A 20 6.30 13.32 -7.43
N HIS A 21 5.80 13.12 -6.23
CA HIS A 21 5.14 14.18 -5.46
C HIS A 21 6.11 15.05 -4.65
N VAL A 22 7.27 14.50 -4.27
CA VAL A 22 8.22 15.20 -3.39
C VAL A 22 9.40 15.74 -4.19
N VAL A 23 10.01 14.91 -5.04
CA VAL A 23 11.27 15.27 -5.70
C VAL A 23 11.04 16.10 -6.96
N TYR A 24 10.31 15.56 -7.94
CA TYR A 24 10.27 16.16 -9.28
C TYR A 24 8.98 16.92 -9.60
N ARG A 25 7.86 16.61 -8.93
CA ARG A 25 6.53 17.19 -9.20
C ARG A 25 6.11 17.07 -10.67
N THR A 26 6.49 15.96 -11.29
CA THR A 26 6.40 15.72 -12.74
C THR A 26 5.07 15.12 -13.21
N LYS A 27 4.14 14.80 -12.29
CA LYS A 27 2.93 14.02 -12.57
C LYS A 27 3.26 12.65 -13.19
N LEU A 28 4.34 12.04 -12.70
CA LEU A 28 4.80 10.71 -13.03
C LEU A 28 3.76 9.68 -12.60
N LYS A 29 3.16 9.00 -13.57
CA LYS A 29 2.29 7.85 -13.33
C LYS A 29 3.14 6.57 -13.28
N GLY A 30 3.73 6.33 -12.12
CA GLY A 30 4.48 5.11 -11.83
C GLY A 30 3.60 3.86 -11.89
N PRO A 31 4.16 2.68 -12.18
CA PRO A 31 3.46 1.42 -11.97
C PRO A 31 3.35 1.11 -10.48
N SER A 32 2.41 0.23 -10.14
CA SER A 32 2.25 -0.35 -8.80
C SER A 32 2.70 -1.80 -8.74
N PHE A 33 3.28 -2.18 -7.61
CA PHE A 33 3.79 -3.52 -7.35
C PHE A 33 3.18 -4.11 -6.08
N ARG A 34 2.89 -5.41 -6.12
CA ARG A 34 2.48 -6.18 -4.96
C ARG A 34 3.13 -7.55 -5.00
N CYS A 35 3.64 -7.99 -3.86
CA CYS A 35 4.15 -9.35 -3.70
C CYS A 35 3.15 -10.24 -2.95
N GLU A 36 3.06 -11.50 -3.38
CA GLU A 36 2.42 -12.58 -2.64
C GLU A 36 3.42 -13.72 -2.50
N SER A 37 3.82 -13.99 -1.26
CA SER A 37 4.74 -15.08 -0.94
C SER A 37 4.03 -16.43 -1.02
N GLN A 38 4.67 -17.38 -1.69
CA GLN A 38 4.16 -18.73 -1.90
C GLN A 38 4.79 -19.72 -0.91
N PRO A 39 4.11 -20.83 -0.57
CA PRO A 39 4.65 -21.85 0.33
C PRO A 39 5.93 -22.51 -0.18
N ASP A 40 6.17 -22.48 -1.49
CA ASP A 40 7.39 -23.01 -2.13
C ASP A 40 8.58 -22.04 -2.06
N GLY A 41 8.43 -20.88 -1.40
CA GLY A 41 9.45 -19.84 -1.29
C GLY A 41 9.55 -18.94 -2.52
N SER A 42 8.73 -19.16 -3.55
CA SER A 42 8.60 -18.23 -4.68
C SER A 42 7.71 -17.03 -4.33
N ILE A 43 7.76 -15.99 -5.16
CA ILE A 43 6.93 -14.80 -5.01
C ILE A 43 6.10 -14.63 -6.28
N LEU A 44 4.80 -14.41 -6.14
CA LEU A 44 3.98 -13.83 -7.19
C LEU A 44 4.09 -12.32 -7.13
N LEU A 45 4.73 -11.73 -8.13
CA LEU A 45 4.83 -10.29 -8.31
C LEU A 45 3.71 -9.82 -9.23
N HIS A 46 2.77 -9.09 -8.67
CA HIS A 46 1.71 -8.40 -9.39
C HIS A 46 2.24 -7.04 -9.83
N TYR A 47 2.19 -6.78 -11.13
CA TYR A 47 2.56 -5.51 -11.75
C TYR A 47 1.32 -4.87 -12.38
N TYR A 48 1.00 -3.65 -11.95
CA TYR A 48 -0.11 -2.85 -12.47
C TYR A 48 0.42 -1.59 -13.15
N SER A 49 0.00 -1.33 -14.39
CA SER A 49 0.46 -0.16 -15.14
C SER A 49 -0.59 0.36 -16.10
N ARG A 50 -0.71 1.69 -16.18
CA ARG A 50 -1.47 2.38 -17.24
C ARG A 50 -0.75 2.41 -18.58
N ARG A 51 0.55 2.09 -18.59
CA ARG A 51 1.38 2.00 -19.80
C ARG A 51 1.46 0.54 -20.21
N THR A 52 0.84 0.23 -21.34
CA THR A 52 0.77 -1.12 -21.89
C THR A 52 2.10 -1.53 -22.54
N GLY A 53 2.47 -2.80 -22.39
CA GLY A 53 3.63 -3.39 -23.07
C GLY A 53 4.99 -3.11 -22.43
N LEU A 54 5.03 -2.44 -21.27
CA LEU A 54 6.30 -2.13 -20.57
C LEU A 54 6.73 -3.20 -19.56
N TYR A 55 5.89 -4.20 -19.30
CA TYR A 55 6.20 -5.29 -18.37
C TYR A 55 7.53 -6.04 -18.63
N PRO A 56 8.07 -6.16 -19.87
CA PRO A 56 9.38 -6.81 -20.06
C PRO A 56 10.53 -6.10 -19.34
N ILE A 57 10.41 -4.78 -19.10
CA ILE A 57 11.41 -3.99 -18.38
C ILE A 57 11.50 -4.46 -16.92
N VAL A 58 10.35 -4.76 -16.30
CA VAL A 58 10.27 -5.24 -14.90
C VAL A 58 11.11 -6.49 -14.73
N LYS A 59 11.06 -7.41 -15.69
CA LYS A 59 11.86 -8.64 -15.65
C LYS A 59 13.36 -8.37 -15.59
N GLY A 60 13.87 -7.41 -16.35
CA GLY A 60 15.29 -7.06 -16.33
C GLY A 60 15.69 -6.36 -15.04
N VAL A 61 14.90 -5.36 -14.63
CA VAL A 61 15.19 -4.54 -13.44
C VAL A 61 15.17 -5.38 -12.17
N VAL A 62 14.13 -6.19 -11.97
CA VAL A 62 14.00 -7.02 -10.75
C VAL A 62 15.13 -8.04 -10.65
N ARG A 63 15.54 -8.66 -11.76
CA ARG A 63 16.69 -9.56 -11.80
C ARG A 63 17.99 -8.86 -11.40
N GLU A 64 18.24 -7.67 -11.94
CA GLU A 64 19.45 -6.91 -11.60
C GLU A 64 19.44 -6.42 -10.16
N VAL A 65 18.29 -6.01 -9.63
CA VAL A 65 18.15 -5.64 -8.21
C VAL A 65 18.44 -6.84 -7.31
N ALA A 66 17.84 -8.00 -7.59
CA ALA A 66 18.06 -9.22 -6.83
C ALA A 66 19.55 -9.59 -6.79
N ARG A 67 20.22 -9.54 -7.95
CA ARG A 67 21.63 -9.87 -8.05
C ARG A 67 22.54 -8.85 -7.38
N ARG A 68 22.34 -7.55 -7.62
CA ARG A 68 23.27 -6.50 -7.17
C ARG A 68 23.05 -6.04 -5.73
N ILE A 69 21.82 -6.11 -5.23
CA ILE A 69 21.48 -5.62 -3.89
C ILE A 69 21.36 -6.78 -2.90
N TYR A 70 20.76 -7.89 -3.33
CA TYR A 70 20.45 -9.03 -2.47
C TYR A 70 21.36 -10.24 -2.68
N ASP A 71 22.34 -10.13 -3.60
CA ASP A 71 23.27 -11.21 -3.96
C ASP A 71 22.55 -12.53 -4.28
N THR A 72 21.42 -12.42 -4.99
CA THR A 72 20.54 -13.54 -5.28
C THR A 72 20.21 -13.61 -6.77
N GLU A 73 20.47 -14.76 -7.40
CA GLU A 73 20.02 -15.05 -8.76
C GLU A 73 18.55 -15.50 -8.74
N VAL A 74 17.71 -14.86 -9.57
CA VAL A 74 16.28 -15.15 -9.66
C VAL A 74 15.85 -15.44 -11.09
N MET A 75 14.93 -16.39 -11.24
CA MET A 75 14.21 -16.66 -12.46
C MET A 75 12.83 -16.01 -12.38
N MET A 76 12.45 -15.29 -13.44
CA MET A 76 11.13 -14.68 -13.56
C MET A 76 10.39 -15.25 -14.77
N LYS A 77 9.19 -15.79 -14.54
CA LYS A 77 8.27 -16.30 -15.56
C LYS A 77 6.95 -15.52 -15.49
N ILE A 78 6.34 -15.24 -16.64
CA ILE A 78 5.00 -14.65 -16.68
C ILE A 78 4.00 -15.78 -16.47
N GLN A 79 3.14 -15.66 -15.45
CA GLN A 79 2.04 -16.60 -15.23
C GLN A 79 0.76 -16.10 -15.90
N GLU A 80 0.45 -14.82 -15.73
CA GLU A 80 -0.80 -14.24 -16.22
C GLU A 80 -0.58 -12.83 -16.76
N ARG A 81 -1.40 -12.45 -17.75
CA ARG A 81 -1.51 -11.09 -18.27
C ARG A 81 -2.97 -10.77 -18.53
N LYS A 82 -3.44 -9.67 -17.96
CA LYS A 82 -4.80 -9.14 -18.09
C LYS A 82 -4.74 -7.67 -18.47
N GLN A 83 -5.77 -7.22 -19.19
CA GLN A 83 -6.03 -5.81 -19.43
C GLN A 83 -7.45 -5.51 -18.99
N GLU A 84 -7.58 -4.69 -17.96
CA GLU A 84 -8.86 -4.28 -17.40
C GLU A 84 -9.20 -2.88 -17.91
N HIS A 85 -10.42 -2.72 -18.43
CA HIS A 85 -10.92 -1.44 -18.87
C HIS A 85 -11.63 -0.78 -17.68
N LEU A 86 -10.94 0.15 -17.02
CA LEU A 86 -11.54 1.02 -16.03
C LEU A 86 -12.18 2.21 -16.74
N GLU A 87 -13.09 2.91 -16.06
CA GLU A 87 -13.89 3.99 -16.64
C GLU A 87 -13.04 5.07 -17.35
N THR A 88 -11.83 5.33 -16.86
CA THR A 88 -10.97 6.42 -17.33
C THR A 88 -9.69 5.97 -18.03
N PHE A 89 -9.28 4.70 -17.90
CA PHE A 89 -8.06 4.18 -18.49
C PHE A 89 -8.05 2.65 -18.56
N VAL A 90 -7.15 2.09 -19.37
CA VAL A 90 -6.87 0.65 -19.40
C VAL A 90 -5.73 0.34 -18.43
N MET A 91 -5.96 -0.56 -17.49
CA MET A 91 -4.94 -1.08 -16.58
C MET A 91 -4.39 -2.39 -17.13
N GLU A 92 -3.08 -2.45 -17.38
CA GLU A 92 -2.38 -3.71 -17.63
C GLU A 92 -1.96 -4.33 -16.30
N HIS A 93 -2.38 -5.57 -16.06
CA HIS A 93 -1.99 -6.38 -14.91
C HIS A 93 -1.21 -7.60 -15.39
N VAL A 94 0.04 -7.74 -14.93
CA VAL A 94 0.90 -8.88 -15.24
C VAL A 94 1.33 -9.55 -13.95
N ILE A 95 1.17 -10.87 -13.86
CA ILE A 95 1.62 -11.67 -12.73
C ILE A 95 2.91 -12.39 -13.15
N PHE A 96 3.99 -12.12 -12.44
CA PHE A 96 5.25 -12.84 -12.57
C PHE A 96 5.42 -13.82 -11.41
N SER A 97 5.85 -15.03 -11.70
CA SER A 97 6.44 -15.93 -10.71
C SER A 97 7.95 -15.68 -10.64
N VAL A 98 8.43 -15.36 -9.45
CA VAL A 98 9.83 -15.09 -9.13
C VAL A 98 10.33 -16.20 -8.22
N SER A 99 11.32 -16.97 -8.67
CA SER A 99 11.91 -18.06 -7.90
C SER A 99 13.42 -17.90 -7.84
N GLN A 100 14.03 -18.24 -6.70
CA GLN A 100 15.48 -18.27 -6.58
C GLN A 100 16.07 -19.37 -7.46
N VAL A 101 17.22 -19.10 -8.07
CA VAL A 101 17.99 -20.12 -8.79
C VAL A 101 18.99 -20.72 -7.80
N GLU A 102 18.85 -22.00 -7.48
CA GLU A 102 19.83 -22.71 -6.68
C GLU A 102 21.15 -22.78 -7.44
N THR A 103 22.13 -22.00 -6.99
CA THR A 103 23.51 -22.08 -7.49
C THR A 103 24.24 -23.07 -6.59
N GLY A 104 24.69 -24.19 -7.17
CA GLY A 104 25.32 -25.32 -6.46
C GLY A 104 26.69 -25.04 -5.81
N SER A 105 26.95 -23.82 -5.37
CA SER A 105 28.16 -23.42 -4.66
C SER A 105 27.91 -23.43 -3.15
N SER A 106 28.29 -24.57 -2.56
CA SER A 106 28.59 -24.77 -1.16
C SER A 106 29.65 -23.77 -0.65
N SER A 107 29.22 -22.64 -0.11
CA SER A 107 30.02 -21.85 0.84
C SER A 107 29.13 -20.97 1.71
N SER A 108 28.70 -21.50 2.85
CA SER A 108 28.54 -20.82 4.16
C SER A 108 28.18 -19.32 4.26
N ILE A 109 27.40 -18.77 3.33
CA ILE A 109 26.76 -17.46 3.45
C ILE A 109 25.27 -17.77 3.41
N GLN A 110 24.55 -17.46 4.49
CA GLN A 110 23.10 -17.62 4.60
C GLN A 110 22.45 -17.20 3.28
N SER A 111 21.87 -18.16 2.54
CA SER A 111 21.07 -17.85 1.36
C SER A 111 19.95 -16.93 1.83
N ARG A 112 20.07 -15.63 1.54
CA ARG A 112 19.05 -14.66 1.91
C ARG A 112 17.81 -15.02 1.11
N SER A 113 16.79 -15.54 1.79
CA SER A 113 15.52 -15.88 1.16
C SER A 113 14.99 -14.64 0.43
N ILE A 114 14.46 -14.83 -0.78
CA ILE A 114 13.80 -13.73 -1.52
C ILE A 114 12.55 -13.21 -0.81
N SER A 115 11.96 -14.03 0.06
CA SER A 115 10.88 -13.68 0.98
C SER A 115 11.20 -14.19 2.40
N SER A 116 11.32 -13.29 3.35
CA SER A 116 11.41 -13.63 4.79
C SER A 116 10.07 -14.11 5.36
N ARG A 117 8.94 -13.75 4.74
CA ARG A 117 7.60 -14.16 5.18
C ARG A 117 7.33 -15.65 4.99
N ALA A 118 7.92 -16.29 3.98
CA ALA A 118 7.81 -17.74 3.79
C ALA A 118 8.46 -18.54 4.94
N VAL A 119 9.45 -17.96 5.64
CA VAL A 119 10.13 -18.56 6.81
C VAL A 119 9.52 -18.11 8.14
N SER A 120 8.72 -17.04 8.10
CA SER A 120 8.10 -16.44 9.30
C SER A 120 6.67 -16.91 9.47
N THR A 121 6.46 -18.22 9.63
CA THR A 121 5.41 -18.73 10.53
C THR A 121 5.84 -18.42 11.97
N ILE A 122 6.11 -17.15 12.28
CA ILE A 122 5.88 -16.67 13.64
C ILE A 122 4.37 -16.64 13.73
N SER A 123 3.80 -17.78 14.09
CA SER A 123 2.59 -17.79 14.89
C SER A 123 2.90 -16.85 16.05
N ILE A 124 2.46 -15.60 15.94
CA ILE A 124 2.15 -14.84 17.13
C ILE A 124 1.04 -15.69 17.75
N GLU A 125 1.44 -16.64 18.60
CA GLU A 125 0.55 -17.19 19.59
C GLU A 125 0.10 -15.96 20.36
N ILE A 126 -1.06 -15.43 19.98
CA ILE A 126 -1.82 -14.54 20.83
C ILE A 126 -2.19 -15.45 22.00
N THR A 127 -1.26 -15.58 22.93
CA THR A 127 -1.51 -16.16 24.23
C THR A 127 -2.66 -15.34 24.79
N PRO A 128 -3.84 -15.93 25.02
CA PRO A 128 -5.00 -15.18 25.47
C PRO A 128 -4.80 -14.87 26.97
N ALA A 129 -3.88 -13.97 27.33
CA ALA A 129 -3.72 -13.41 28.68
C ALA A 129 -2.57 -12.39 28.80
N ALA A 130 -2.41 -11.46 27.86
CA ALA A 130 -1.88 -10.15 28.23
C ALA A 130 -3.05 -9.19 28.20
N GLU A 131 -3.50 -8.72 29.36
CA GLU A 131 -4.46 -7.62 29.42
C GLU A 131 -3.86 -6.45 28.62
N PHE A 132 -4.42 -6.17 27.46
CA PHE A 132 -4.07 -4.97 26.72
C PHE A 132 -4.59 -3.80 27.55
N HIS A 133 -3.71 -3.15 28.31
CA HIS A 133 -4.03 -2.00 29.16
C HIS A 133 -4.42 -0.74 28.37
N LEU A 134 -4.46 -0.82 27.05
CA LEU A 134 -4.75 0.29 26.17
C LEU A 134 -6.25 0.29 25.84
N ASN A 135 -6.99 1.22 26.43
CA ASN A 135 -8.41 1.40 26.11
C ASN A 135 -8.57 2.25 24.83
N LEU A 136 -9.80 2.33 24.31
CA LEU A 136 -10.07 3.09 23.07
C LEU A 136 -9.72 4.58 23.19
N PHE A 137 -9.91 5.19 24.37
CA PHE A 137 -9.56 6.59 24.60
C PHE A 137 -8.04 6.80 24.51
N ASP A 138 -7.26 5.89 25.11
CA ASP A 138 -5.80 5.91 25.01
C ASP A 138 -5.35 5.76 23.55
N PHE A 139 -5.97 4.84 22.79
CA PHE A 139 -5.69 4.66 21.37
C PHE A 139 -5.95 5.93 20.55
N CYS A 140 -7.14 6.53 20.72
CA CYS A 140 -7.53 7.73 19.99
C CYS A 140 -6.69 8.96 20.34
N SER A 141 -6.13 8.98 21.56
CA SER A 141 -5.21 10.03 22.01
C SER A 141 -3.79 9.79 21.49
N ALA A 142 -3.32 8.54 21.47
CA ALA A 142 -1.99 8.16 20.97
C ALA A 142 -1.87 8.32 19.44
N PHE A 143 -2.95 8.05 18.70
CA PHE A 143 -3.01 8.18 17.24
C PHE A 143 -4.01 9.26 16.83
N PRO A 144 -3.72 10.56 17.01
CA PRO A 144 -4.72 11.61 16.85
C PRO A 144 -5.28 11.78 15.43
N HIS A 145 -4.60 11.25 14.41
CA HIS A 145 -4.94 11.42 12.99
C HIS A 145 -5.40 10.12 12.29
N HIS A 146 -5.91 9.13 13.03
CA HIS A 146 -6.38 7.87 12.44
C HIS A 146 -7.88 7.90 12.11
N ILE A 147 -8.30 7.06 11.17
CA ILE A 147 -9.71 6.75 10.89
C ILE A 147 -9.82 5.23 10.86
N CYS A 148 -10.73 4.67 11.64
CA CYS A 148 -11.07 3.25 11.67
C CYS A 148 -12.47 3.05 11.08
N PHE A 149 -12.64 2.03 10.24
CA PHE A 149 -13.88 1.74 9.53
C PHE A 149 -13.99 0.24 9.24
N ASN A 150 -15.23 -0.25 9.09
CA ASN A 150 -15.48 -1.65 8.81
C ASN A 150 -15.48 -1.99 7.31
N GLN A 151 -15.79 -3.25 6.97
CA GLN A 151 -15.80 -3.75 5.59
C GLN A 151 -16.81 -3.04 4.68
N ASN A 152 -17.85 -2.44 5.26
CA ASN A 152 -18.84 -1.65 4.52
C ASN A 152 -18.44 -0.17 4.42
N LEU A 153 -17.18 0.16 4.75
CA LEU A 153 -16.65 1.50 4.84
C LEU A 153 -17.37 2.41 5.84
N ILE A 154 -18.06 1.85 6.83
CA ILE A 154 -18.69 2.66 7.88
C ILE A 154 -17.66 3.00 8.95
N VAL A 155 -17.55 4.29 9.28
CA VAL A 155 -16.58 4.80 10.27
C VAL A 155 -16.95 4.34 11.68
N GLU A 156 -16.05 3.62 12.33
CA GLU A 156 -16.21 3.09 13.68
C GLU A 156 -15.62 4.03 14.74
N HIS A 157 -14.44 4.59 14.49
CA HIS A 157 -13.85 5.61 15.35
C HIS A 157 -12.78 6.43 14.63
N VAL A 158 -12.47 7.61 15.15
CA VAL A 158 -11.45 8.51 14.63
C VAL A 158 -10.59 9.05 15.76
N GLY A 159 -9.37 9.46 15.42
CA GLY A 159 -8.46 10.08 16.37
C GLY A 159 -8.96 11.42 16.88
N VAL A 160 -8.49 11.81 18.07
CA VAL A 160 -9.00 13.01 18.78
C VAL A 160 -8.87 14.30 17.96
N PHE A 161 -7.82 14.42 17.15
CA PHE A 161 -7.62 15.60 16.32
C PHE A 161 -8.63 15.67 15.17
N ILE A 162 -8.88 14.55 14.49
CA ILE A 162 -9.90 14.48 13.43
C ILE A 162 -11.29 14.74 14.01
N LEU A 163 -11.61 14.15 15.17
CA LEU A 163 -12.90 14.38 15.83
C LEU A 163 -13.13 15.86 16.17
N ASN A 164 -12.10 16.53 16.71
CA ASN A 164 -12.18 17.94 17.09
C ASN A 164 -12.32 18.86 15.87
N MET A 165 -11.65 18.54 14.76
CA MET A 165 -11.72 19.33 13.52
C MET A 165 -13.00 19.07 12.73
N TYR A 166 -13.52 17.84 12.76
CA TYR A 166 -14.66 17.38 11.99
C TYR A 166 -15.72 16.76 12.91
N PRO A 167 -16.35 17.57 13.81
CA PRO A 167 -17.27 17.07 14.83
C PRO A 167 -18.58 16.50 14.27
N HIS A 168 -18.84 16.70 12.97
CA HIS A 168 -19.98 16.12 12.27
C HIS A 168 -19.79 14.65 11.92
N ILE A 169 -18.59 14.09 12.05
CA ILE A 169 -18.35 12.65 11.83
C ILE A 169 -19.14 11.86 12.87
N VAL A 170 -20.18 11.16 12.43
CA VAL A 170 -21.00 10.33 13.31
C VAL A 170 -20.55 8.87 13.21
N ARG A 171 -19.99 8.39 14.32
CA ARG A 171 -19.61 6.99 14.52
C ARG A 171 -20.78 6.04 14.20
N ASP A 172 -20.45 4.92 13.56
CA ASP A 172 -21.33 3.81 13.20
C ASP A 172 -22.50 4.20 12.27
N LYS A 173 -22.43 5.38 11.64
CA LYS A 173 -23.48 5.90 10.73
C LYS A 173 -22.94 6.48 9.44
N MET A 174 -21.81 7.19 9.47
CA MET A 174 -21.25 7.80 8.27
C MET A 174 -20.38 6.82 7.49
N SER A 175 -20.49 6.89 6.16
CA SER A 175 -19.56 6.21 5.27
C SER A 175 -18.24 6.98 5.22
N LEU A 176 -17.12 6.27 5.10
CA LEU A 176 -15.80 6.82 4.84
C LEU A 176 -15.82 7.73 3.60
N THR A 177 -16.60 7.35 2.59
CA THR A 177 -16.77 8.13 1.35
C THR A 177 -17.46 9.48 1.57
N ASP A 178 -18.14 9.68 2.71
CA ASP A 178 -18.76 10.96 3.05
C ASP A 178 -17.77 11.89 3.76
N VAL A 179 -16.70 11.32 4.34
CA VAL A 179 -15.71 12.03 5.16
C VAL A 179 -14.46 12.38 4.36
N VAL A 180 -14.04 11.51 3.45
CA VAL A 180 -12.78 11.66 2.71
C VAL A 180 -12.92 11.36 1.23
N ASP A 181 -12.04 11.98 0.44
CA ASP A 181 -11.76 11.62 -0.95
C ASP A 181 -10.40 10.92 -1.05
N LEU A 182 -10.36 9.79 -1.75
CA LEU A 182 -9.11 9.08 -2.04
C LEU A 182 -8.35 9.80 -3.17
N VAL A 183 -7.19 10.35 -2.83
CA VAL A 183 -6.31 11.05 -3.79
C VAL A 183 -5.28 10.10 -4.37
N HIS A 184 -4.74 9.21 -3.55
CA HIS A 184 -3.75 8.21 -3.98
C HIS A 184 -3.88 6.93 -3.14
N PRO A 185 -3.78 5.73 -3.74
CA PRO A 185 -3.71 5.46 -5.18
C PRO A 185 -4.97 5.88 -5.94
N GLU A 186 -4.84 6.19 -7.24
CA GLU A 186 -5.97 6.57 -8.11
C GLU A 186 -6.81 5.33 -8.49
N ILE A 187 -7.54 4.80 -7.52
CA ILE A 187 -8.41 3.61 -7.61
C ILE A 187 -9.79 3.92 -7.00
N PRO A 188 -10.83 3.11 -7.28
CA PRO A 188 -12.10 3.23 -6.58
C PRO A 188 -11.95 3.02 -5.06
N LEU A 189 -12.56 3.89 -4.25
CA LEU A 189 -12.57 3.75 -2.80
C LEU A 189 -13.57 2.65 -2.38
N THR A 190 -13.10 1.40 -2.39
CA THR A 190 -13.85 0.20 -1.97
C THR A 190 -12.98 -0.63 -1.02
N TYR A 191 -13.60 -1.45 -0.18
CA TYR A 191 -12.85 -2.33 0.74
C TYR A 191 -11.91 -3.28 0.00
N ASP A 192 -12.37 -3.89 -1.09
CA ASP A 192 -11.55 -4.79 -1.92
C ASP A 192 -10.37 -4.08 -2.57
N SER A 193 -10.57 -2.83 -3.01
CA SER A 193 -9.50 -1.99 -3.54
C SER A 193 -8.47 -1.64 -2.46
N ILE A 194 -8.91 -1.21 -1.27
CA ILE A 194 -8.00 -0.93 -0.14
C ILE A 194 -7.19 -2.18 0.21
N LYS A 195 -7.85 -3.33 0.35
CA LYS A 195 -7.19 -4.61 0.63
C LYS A 195 -6.19 -5.00 -0.47
N THR A 196 -6.53 -4.72 -1.72
CA THR A 196 -5.69 -5.04 -2.88
C THR A 196 -4.40 -4.21 -2.89
N TYR A 197 -4.50 -2.94 -2.52
CA TYR A 197 -3.42 -1.96 -2.52
C TYR A 197 -2.90 -1.63 -1.11
N LYS A 198 -3.07 -2.53 -0.13
CA LYS A 198 -2.75 -2.28 1.29
C LYS A 198 -1.30 -1.83 1.56
N ASN A 199 -0.36 -2.24 0.71
CA ASN A 199 1.06 -1.92 0.83
C ASN A 199 1.40 -0.54 0.20
N SER A 200 0.46 0.05 -0.55
CA SER A 200 0.63 1.38 -1.13
C SER A 200 0.46 2.47 -0.06
N LEU A 201 1.07 3.63 -0.28
CA LEU A 201 0.77 4.82 0.52
C LEU A 201 -0.64 5.30 0.18
N PHE A 202 -1.49 5.50 1.19
CA PHE A 202 -2.78 6.12 0.99
C PHE A 202 -2.72 7.61 1.33
N VAL A 203 -3.31 8.40 0.45
CA VAL A 203 -3.47 9.84 0.61
C VAL A 203 -4.96 10.14 0.51
N PHE A 204 -5.53 10.61 1.61
CA PHE A 204 -6.92 11.03 1.70
C PHE A 204 -7.00 12.53 1.88
N GLN A 205 -7.96 13.14 1.20
CA GLN A 205 -8.35 14.51 1.41
C GLN A 205 -9.60 14.51 2.27
N LEU A 206 -9.57 15.14 3.46
CA LEU A 206 -10.79 15.32 4.23
C LEU A 206 -11.70 16.32 3.52
N ARG A 207 -12.98 15.97 3.43
CA ARG A 207 -14.02 16.84 2.88
C ARG A 207 -14.35 17.94 3.87
N GLU A 208 -14.53 19.15 3.35
CA GLU A 208 -15.00 20.26 4.18
C GLU A 208 -16.46 20.05 4.60
N PRO A 209 -16.84 20.44 5.83
CA PRO A 209 -18.23 20.42 6.23
C PRO A 209 -19.07 21.32 5.30
N PRO A 210 -20.34 20.97 5.04
CA PRO A 210 -21.22 21.73 4.14
C PRO A 210 -21.31 23.23 4.49
N ASP A 211 -21.20 23.57 5.78
CA ASP A 211 -21.41 24.91 6.32
C ASP A 211 -20.13 25.78 6.41
N SER A 212 -18.95 25.28 6.04
CA SER A 212 -17.70 26.09 6.07
C SER A 212 -17.44 26.90 4.81
N ARG A 213 -18.34 26.85 3.82
CA ARG A 213 -18.30 27.73 2.64
C ARG A 213 -18.77 29.14 3.02
N ILE A 214 -18.00 29.83 3.83
CA ILE A 214 -18.19 31.26 4.07
C ILE A 214 -17.78 31.99 2.78
N GLU A 215 -18.74 32.66 2.16
CA GLU A 215 -18.52 33.61 1.08
C GLU A 215 -17.49 34.67 1.55
N GLY A 216 -16.26 34.65 1.01
CA GLY A 216 -15.35 35.79 1.18
C GLY A 216 -13.85 35.54 1.20
N THR A 217 -13.36 34.31 1.38
CA THR A 217 -11.91 34.05 1.29
C THR A 217 -11.56 33.44 -0.07
N SER A 218 -11.21 34.30 -1.03
CA SER A 218 -10.72 33.92 -2.36
C SER A 218 -9.28 33.40 -2.30
N GLY A 219 -9.11 32.20 -1.76
CA GLY A 219 -7.89 31.41 -1.86
C GLY A 219 -8.24 29.94 -1.70
N PRO A 220 -7.60 29.00 -2.43
CA PRO A 220 -7.83 27.58 -2.21
C PRO A 220 -7.35 27.26 -0.80
N ASN A 221 -8.25 27.03 0.14
CA ASN A 221 -7.89 26.44 1.42
C ASN A 221 -7.46 25.01 1.09
N PRO A 222 -6.18 24.64 1.23
CA PRO A 222 -5.79 23.27 0.99
C PRO A 222 -6.38 22.50 2.17
N GLY A 223 -7.54 21.86 1.97
CA GLY A 223 -8.19 21.08 3.02
C GLY A 223 -7.19 20.09 3.65
N VAL A 224 -7.51 19.54 4.81
CA VAL A 224 -6.59 18.62 5.51
C VAL A 224 -6.35 17.35 4.69
N THR A 225 -5.08 17.07 4.41
CA THR A 225 -4.65 15.84 3.74
C THR A 225 -4.06 14.86 4.76
N LEU A 226 -4.61 13.65 4.84
CA LEU A 226 -4.06 12.54 5.61
C LEU A 226 -3.20 11.67 4.71
N LYS A 227 -1.98 11.37 5.14
CA LYS A 227 -1.05 10.46 4.45
C LYS A 227 -0.67 9.34 5.40
N GLY A 228 -0.86 8.09 5.00
CA GLY A 228 -0.59 6.96 5.87
C GLY A 228 -0.72 5.61 5.20
N ALA A 229 -0.42 4.57 5.96
CA ALA A 229 -0.63 3.19 5.55
C ALA A 229 -2.02 2.70 5.99
N MET A 230 -2.54 1.72 5.28
CA MET A 230 -3.70 0.92 5.70
C MET A 230 -3.17 -0.35 6.39
N ILE A 231 -3.78 -0.73 7.51
CA ILE A 231 -3.37 -1.88 8.34
C ILE A 231 -4.48 -2.92 8.33
#